data_AF-A0A1Y1MKL1-F1
#
_entry.id   AF-A0A1Y1MKL1-F1
#
_cell.length_a   1.000
_cell.length_b   1.000
_cell.length_c   1.000
_cell.angle_alpha   90.00
_cell.angle_beta   90.00
_cell.angle_gamma   90.00
#
_symmetry.space_group_name_H-M   'P 1'
#
loop_
_entity.id
_entity.type
_entity.pdbx_description
1 polymer ?
#
loop_
_entity_poly.entity_id
_entity_poly.type
_entity_poly.pdbx_seq_one_letter_code
_entity_poly.pdbx_strand_id
1 'polypeptide(L)'
;NVLWPTFAGGSNAGHPGYALIHGLSRALRNEYPSLNMTVVALDAKDGLSTRQISALTQLLYAKHVEPNPLILDVEYLEVGGTLQIPRLVPATKVMHEIHRNSRDRNSSEVMISHAPPLSLTIQSVGVLDSLYFEEDQVYRLPLQADEVEVRNHAIGLNFQDYLTAMGRMPHGVMGQECAGVVTRAGSETSFQAGDRVVMTAPSTFKTLARGKVAARIPDDMSFAHAA
;
A
#
# COMPACT_ATOMS: atom_id res chain seq x y z
N ASN A 1 -38.87 -1.76 20.47
CA ASN A 1 -38.06 -2.94 20.81
C ASN A 1 -38.35 -4.04 19.82
N VAL A 2 -37.35 -4.45 19.05
CA VAL A 2 -37.46 -5.52 18.05
C VAL A 2 -36.25 -6.44 18.16
N LEU A 3 -36.48 -7.74 18.34
CA LEU A 3 -35.46 -8.78 18.20
C LEU A 3 -35.77 -9.58 16.93
N TRP A 4 -34.87 -9.53 15.95
CA TRP A 4 -35.07 -10.13 14.64
C TRP A 4 -34.10 -11.30 14.42
N PRO A 5 -34.54 -12.56 14.61
CA PRO A 5 -33.73 -13.71 14.29
C PRO A 5 -33.71 -14.00 12.79
N THR A 6 -32.55 -14.43 12.27
CA THR A 6 -32.37 -14.94 10.90
C THR A 6 -31.58 -16.25 10.91
N PHE A 7 -31.50 -16.92 9.77
CA PHE A 7 -30.77 -18.18 9.60
C PHE A 7 -29.53 -18.02 8.71
N ALA A 8 -28.88 -16.85 8.82
CA ALA A 8 -27.66 -16.51 8.08
C ALA A 8 -26.37 -16.75 8.90
N GLY A 9 -26.44 -17.53 9.98
CA GLY A 9 -25.27 -17.90 10.79
C GLY A 9 -24.35 -18.89 10.08
N GLY A 10 -23.23 -19.17 10.73
CA GLY A 10 -22.22 -20.12 10.27
C GLY A 10 -21.04 -19.43 9.56
N SER A 11 -20.05 -20.24 9.16
CA SER A 11 -18.85 -19.77 8.46
C SER A 11 -19.02 -19.69 6.94
N ASN A 12 -20.10 -20.23 6.41
CA ASN A 12 -20.38 -20.26 4.98
C ASN A 12 -21.45 -19.23 4.62
N ALA A 13 -21.41 -18.73 3.38
CA ALA A 13 -22.46 -17.86 2.87
C ALA A 13 -23.80 -18.62 2.83
N GLY A 14 -24.76 -18.17 3.65
CA GLY A 14 -26.12 -18.70 3.68
C GLY A 14 -27.02 -18.11 2.59
N HIS A 15 -28.34 -18.33 2.72
CA HIS A 15 -29.32 -17.80 1.77
C HIS A 15 -29.34 -16.25 1.81
N PRO A 16 -29.11 -15.54 0.68
CA PRO A 16 -28.91 -14.09 0.67
C PRO A 16 -30.13 -13.30 1.14
N GLY A 17 -31.34 -13.86 1.01
CA GLY A 17 -32.57 -13.24 1.50
C GLY A 17 -32.56 -12.96 3.02
N TYR A 18 -31.83 -13.73 3.81
CA TYR A 18 -31.69 -13.50 5.25
C TYR A 18 -30.79 -12.30 5.59
N ALA A 19 -29.97 -11.84 4.64
CA ALA A 19 -29.04 -10.73 4.86
C ALA A 19 -29.67 -9.35 4.62
N LEU A 20 -30.82 -9.26 3.93
CA LEU A 20 -31.47 -8.00 3.58
C LEU A 20 -31.81 -7.12 4.79
N ILE A 21 -32.13 -7.74 5.92
CA ILE A 21 -32.47 -7.04 7.16
C ILE A 21 -31.31 -6.23 7.73
N HIS A 22 -30.06 -6.59 7.45
CA HIS A 22 -28.89 -5.86 7.95
C HIS A 22 -28.85 -4.43 7.41
N GLY A 23 -29.02 -4.26 6.10
CA GLY A 23 -29.07 -2.93 5.47
C GLY A 23 -30.22 -2.07 6.00
N LEU A 24 -31.42 -2.65 6.02
CA LEU A 24 -32.63 -1.96 6.51
C LEU A 24 -32.48 -1.55 7.98
N SER A 25 -32.05 -2.45 8.86
CA SER A 25 -31.91 -2.16 10.28
C SER A 25 -30.85 -1.10 10.58
N ARG A 26 -29.75 -1.06 9.81
CA ARG A 26 -28.73 -0.01 9.91
C ARG A 26 -29.27 1.36 9.50
N ALA A 27 -30.00 1.42 8.39
CA ALA A 27 -30.65 2.66 7.95
C ALA A 27 -31.66 3.18 8.99
N LEU A 28 -32.55 2.32 9.46
CA LEU A 28 -33.56 2.68 10.47
C LEU A 28 -32.93 3.14 11.80
N ARG A 29 -31.85 2.51 12.26
CA ARG A 29 -31.15 2.95 13.48
C ARG A 29 -30.43 4.29 13.31
N ASN A 30 -29.95 4.59 12.11
CA ASN A 30 -29.37 5.91 11.80
C ASN A 30 -30.43 7.01 11.78
N GLU A 31 -31.63 6.72 11.28
CA GLU A 31 -32.73 7.69 11.22
C GLU A 31 -33.46 7.85 12.57
N TYR A 32 -33.60 6.76 13.32
CA TYR A 32 -34.31 6.72 14.59
C TYR A 32 -33.38 6.17 15.70
N PRO A 33 -32.56 7.00 16.35
CA PRO A 33 -31.60 6.55 17.37
C PRO A 33 -32.24 5.87 18.59
N SER A 34 -33.51 6.13 18.87
CA SER A 34 -34.28 5.48 19.93
C SER A 34 -34.79 4.08 19.54
N LEU A 35 -34.64 3.67 18.28
CA LEU A 35 -35.04 2.35 17.81
C LEU A 35 -34.06 1.28 18.33
N ASN A 36 -34.48 0.61 19.39
CA ASN A 36 -33.80 -0.57 19.90
C ASN A 36 -34.19 -1.81 19.08
N MET A 37 -33.48 -2.02 17.97
CA MET A 37 -33.62 -3.15 17.06
C MET A 37 -32.34 -3.98 17.02
N THR A 38 -32.44 -5.24 17.46
CA THR A 38 -31.35 -6.22 17.49
C THR A 38 -31.56 -7.27 16.41
N VAL A 39 -30.54 -7.56 15.60
CA VAL A 39 -30.54 -8.63 14.60
C VAL A 39 -29.64 -9.77 15.08
N VAL A 40 -30.14 -11.00 15.03
CA VAL A 40 -29.38 -12.20 15.42
C VAL A 40 -29.42 -13.22 14.29
N ALA A 41 -28.29 -13.51 13.68
CA ALA A 41 -28.16 -14.54 12.65
C ALA A 41 -27.68 -15.86 13.28
N LEU A 42 -28.50 -16.91 13.17
CA LEU A 42 -28.28 -18.22 13.77
C LEU A 42 -27.83 -19.24 12.72
N ASP A 43 -26.95 -20.16 13.11
CA ASP A 43 -26.54 -21.33 12.31
C ASP A 43 -27.48 -22.50 12.64
N ALA A 44 -28.77 -22.31 12.37
CA ALA A 44 -29.79 -23.33 12.59
C ALA A 44 -30.04 -24.10 11.30
N LYS A 45 -30.05 -25.43 11.39
CA LYS A 45 -30.31 -26.32 10.25
C LYS A 45 -31.75 -26.81 10.28
N ASP A 46 -32.04 -27.68 11.25
CA ASP A 46 -33.35 -28.30 11.42
C ASP A 46 -33.99 -27.84 12.74
N GLY A 47 -34.35 -26.56 12.79
CA GLY A 47 -34.94 -25.92 13.96
C GLY A 47 -33.92 -25.39 14.97
N LEU A 48 -34.42 -24.73 16.02
CA LEU A 48 -33.60 -24.10 17.04
C LEU A 48 -33.18 -25.12 18.11
N SER A 49 -31.88 -25.19 18.36
CA SER A 49 -31.34 -25.93 19.50
C SER A 49 -31.66 -25.23 20.83
N THR A 50 -31.62 -25.98 21.94
CA THR A 50 -31.76 -25.42 23.30
C THR A 50 -30.76 -24.29 23.57
N ARG A 51 -29.55 -24.38 23.01
CA ARG A 51 -28.53 -23.33 23.12
C ARG A 51 -28.97 -22.05 22.43
N GLN A 52 -29.45 -22.14 21.19
CA GLN A 52 -29.92 -21.00 20.43
C GLN A 52 -31.15 -20.35 21.08
N ILE A 53 -32.08 -21.14 21.59
CA ILE A 53 -33.23 -20.65 22.37
C ILE A 53 -32.74 -19.89 23.59
N SER A 54 -31.84 -20.48 24.39
CA SER A 54 -31.26 -19.83 25.57
C SER A 54 -30.55 -18.52 25.22
N ALA A 55 -29.78 -18.49 24.13
CA ALA A 55 -29.07 -17.29 23.69
C ALA A 55 -30.04 -16.17 23.26
N LEU A 56 -31.09 -16.52 22.49
CA LEU A 56 -32.14 -15.58 22.12
C LEU A 56 -32.87 -15.02 23.35
N THR A 57 -33.22 -15.88 24.32
CA THR A 57 -33.86 -15.45 25.57
C THR A 57 -32.97 -14.51 26.36
N GLN A 58 -31.69 -14.84 26.54
CA GLN A 58 -30.73 -13.99 27.25
C GLN A 58 -30.56 -12.63 26.57
N LEU A 59 -30.44 -12.60 25.25
CA LEU A 59 -30.36 -11.35 24.49
C LEU A 59 -31.66 -10.54 24.60
N LEU A 60 -32.82 -11.19 24.47
CA LEU A 60 -34.12 -10.52 24.61
C LEU A 60 -34.23 -9.82 25.97
N TYR A 61 -33.91 -10.53 27.05
CA TYR A 61 -33.94 -9.94 28.39
C TYR A 61 -32.94 -8.79 28.52
N ALA A 62 -31.67 -9.03 28.19
CA ALA A 62 -30.59 -8.08 28.41
C ALA A 62 -30.62 -6.85 27.49
N LYS A 63 -31.37 -6.91 26.37
CA LYS A 63 -31.51 -5.79 25.42
C LYS A 63 -32.85 -5.10 25.46
N HIS A 64 -33.93 -5.81 25.75
CA HIS A 64 -35.29 -5.31 25.52
C HIS A 64 -36.20 -5.34 26.76
N VAL A 65 -35.91 -6.17 27.78
CA VAL A 65 -36.70 -6.24 29.02
C VAL A 65 -36.03 -5.44 30.13
N GLU A 66 -34.79 -5.77 30.45
CA GLU A 66 -33.93 -5.07 31.41
C GLU A 66 -32.62 -4.71 30.71
N PRO A 67 -32.61 -3.60 29.95
CA PRO A 67 -31.46 -3.23 29.13
C PRO A 67 -30.20 -3.06 29.96
N ASN A 68 -29.21 -3.92 29.73
CA ASN A 68 -27.89 -3.76 30.32
C ASN A 68 -27.09 -2.73 29.49
N PRO A 69 -26.71 -1.57 30.07
CA PRO A 69 -26.02 -0.52 29.32
C PRO A 69 -24.64 -0.94 28.81
N LEU A 70 -24.06 -2.03 29.31
CA LEU A 70 -22.78 -2.58 28.84
C LEU A 70 -22.92 -3.37 27.54
N ILE A 71 -24.13 -3.79 27.15
CA ILE A 71 -24.37 -4.57 25.94
C ILE A 71 -24.84 -3.65 24.82
N LEU A 72 -23.89 -3.07 24.11
CA LEU A 72 -24.15 -2.06 23.08
C LEU A 72 -24.44 -2.64 21.70
N ASP A 73 -23.84 -3.78 21.36
CA ASP A 73 -23.92 -4.36 20.01
C ASP A 73 -25.34 -4.75 19.60
N VAL A 74 -25.72 -4.46 18.37
CA VAL A 74 -27.09 -4.63 17.85
C VAL A 74 -27.17 -5.68 16.75
N GLU A 75 -26.04 -6.27 16.39
CA GLU A 75 -25.93 -7.32 15.39
C GLU A 75 -25.10 -8.46 15.98
N TYR A 76 -25.65 -9.68 15.91
CA TYR A 76 -24.99 -10.89 16.40
C TYR A 76 -25.02 -11.95 15.31
N LEU A 77 -23.93 -12.71 15.20
CA LEU A 77 -23.76 -13.81 14.25
C LEU A 77 -23.31 -15.06 15.01
N GLU A 78 -24.07 -16.14 14.95
CA GLU A 78 -23.63 -17.42 15.49
C GLU A 78 -22.62 -18.08 14.55
N VAL A 79 -21.44 -18.42 15.08
CA VAL A 79 -20.42 -19.20 14.36
C VAL A 79 -19.85 -20.23 15.34
N GLY A 80 -19.87 -21.52 14.95
CA GLY A 80 -19.38 -22.60 15.82
C GLY A 80 -20.15 -22.70 17.14
N GLY A 81 -21.43 -22.31 17.16
CA GLY A 81 -22.29 -22.34 18.33
C GLY A 81 -22.00 -21.25 19.39
N THR A 82 -21.29 -20.19 19.01
CA THR A 82 -21.02 -19.00 19.83
C THR A 82 -21.47 -17.75 19.09
N LEU A 83 -22.10 -16.81 19.81
CA LEU A 83 -22.47 -15.51 19.24
C LEU A 83 -21.24 -14.61 19.13
N GLN A 84 -20.98 -14.15 17.91
CA GLN A 84 -19.96 -13.19 17.55
C GLN A 84 -20.61 -11.87 17.16
N ILE A 85 -19.82 -10.80 17.19
CA ILE A 85 -20.23 -9.44 16.84
C ILE A 85 -19.44 -8.97 15.62
N PRO A 86 -20.11 -8.46 14.57
CA PRO A 86 -19.41 -7.97 13.39
C PRO A 86 -18.64 -6.69 13.74
N ARG A 87 -17.37 -6.62 13.34
CA ARG A 87 -16.52 -5.44 13.47
C ARG A 87 -15.95 -5.06 12.11
N LEU A 88 -15.97 -3.77 11.80
CA LEU A 88 -15.33 -3.25 10.59
C LEU A 88 -13.82 -3.20 10.82
N VAL A 89 -13.06 -3.88 9.98
CA VAL A 89 -11.60 -3.89 10.02
C VAL A 89 -11.04 -3.57 8.62
N PRO A 90 -9.91 -2.85 8.51
CA PRO A 90 -9.25 -2.65 7.24
C PRO A 90 -8.82 -3.98 6.59
N ALA A 91 -9.26 -4.24 5.37
CA ALA A 91 -8.88 -5.42 4.59
C ALA A 91 -7.60 -5.16 3.79
N THR A 92 -6.45 -5.03 4.47
CA THR A 92 -5.18 -4.61 3.86
C THR A 92 -4.73 -5.46 2.68
N LYS A 93 -4.92 -6.79 2.75
CA LYS A 93 -4.57 -7.72 1.64
C LYS A 93 -5.40 -7.46 0.38
N VAL A 94 -6.73 -7.37 0.55
CA VAL A 94 -7.67 -7.10 -0.56
C VAL A 94 -7.42 -5.71 -1.13
N MET A 95 -7.18 -4.72 -0.27
CA MET A 95 -6.83 -3.36 -0.68
C MET A 95 -5.55 -3.32 -1.51
N HIS A 96 -4.51 -4.05 -1.09
CA HIS A 96 -3.25 -4.16 -1.82
C HIS A 96 -3.46 -4.85 -3.18
N GLU A 97 -4.26 -5.90 -3.23
CA GLU A 97 -4.55 -6.63 -4.47
C GLU A 97 -5.40 -5.80 -5.45
N ILE A 98 -6.41 -5.09 -4.96
CA ILE A 98 -7.19 -4.13 -5.76
C ILE A 98 -6.29 -3.02 -6.28
N HIS A 99 -5.44 -2.42 -5.43
CA HIS A 99 -4.47 -1.42 -5.87
C HIS A 99 -3.49 -1.94 -6.91
N ARG A 100 -2.99 -3.17 -6.76
CA ARG A 100 -2.11 -3.82 -7.74
C ARG A 100 -2.81 -4.02 -9.09
N ASN A 101 -4.08 -4.43 -9.07
CA ASN A 101 -4.84 -4.77 -10.27
C ASN A 101 -5.54 -3.58 -10.94
N SER A 102 -5.66 -2.45 -10.25
CA SER A 102 -6.34 -1.24 -10.76
C SER A 102 -5.39 -0.19 -11.33
N ARG A 103 -4.08 -0.41 -11.28
CA ARG A 103 -3.07 0.42 -11.96
C ARG A 103 -2.94 -0.02 -13.42
N ASP A 104 -2.76 0.94 -14.32
CA ASP A 104 -2.43 0.67 -15.73
C ASP A 104 -1.21 -0.27 -15.80
N ARG A 105 -1.41 -1.39 -16.51
CA ARG A 105 -0.56 -2.60 -16.54
C ARG A 105 0.82 -2.40 -17.19
N ASN A 106 1.69 -1.58 -16.62
CA ASN A 106 3.10 -1.51 -17.05
C ASN A 106 4.10 -1.90 -15.96
N SER A 107 3.67 -2.24 -14.74
CA SER A 107 4.57 -2.77 -13.72
C SER A 107 4.72 -4.29 -13.87
N SER A 108 5.97 -4.75 -13.95
CA SER A 108 6.34 -6.16 -13.94
C SER A 108 7.42 -6.40 -12.89
N GLU A 109 7.37 -7.55 -12.22
CA GLU A 109 8.46 -7.98 -11.34
C GLU A 109 9.58 -8.54 -12.20
N VAL A 110 10.66 -7.76 -12.34
CA VAL A 110 11.84 -8.14 -13.10
C VAL A 110 13.07 -7.81 -12.25
N MET A 111 14.08 -8.67 -12.29
CA MET A 111 15.37 -8.34 -11.70
C MET A 111 15.92 -7.08 -12.38
N ILE A 112 16.44 -6.13 -11.59
CA ILE A 112 17.01 -4.87 -12.14
C ILE A 112 18.06 -5.15 -13.24
N SER A 113 18.80 -6.25 -13.15
CA SER A 113 19.78 -6.69 -14.16
C SER A 113 19.19 -7.02 -15.54
N HIS A 114 17.89 -7.33 -15.61
CA HIS A 114 17.17 -7.65 -16.85
C HIS A 114 16.18 -6.54 -17.25
N ALA A 115 16.08 -5.48 -16.44
CA ALA A 115 15.23 -4.34 -16.74
C ALA A 115 15.93 -3.39 -17.74
N PRO A 116 15.18 -2.61 -18.53
CA PRO A 116 15.75 -1.45 -19.22
C PRO A 116 16.29 -0.46 -18.18
N PRO A 117 17.06 0.56 -18.58
CA PRO A 117 17.53 1.59 -17.66
C PRO A 117 16.36 2.23 -16.90
N LEU A 118 16.48 2.30 -15.57
CA LEU A 118 15.41 2.72 -14.68
C LEU A 118 15.75 4.04 -13.99
N SER A 119 14.72 4.82 -13.70
CA SER A 119 14.74 5.98 -12.82
C SER A 119 13.78 5.76 -11.65
N LEU A 120 14.19 6.08 -10.43
CA LEU A 120 13.31 6.12 -9.26
C LEU A 120 12.54 7.44 -9.27
N THR A 121 11.23 7.35 -9.19
CA THR A 121 10.32 8.50 -9.20
C THR A 121 9.25 8.34 -8.11
N ILE A 122 8.48 9.39 -7.86
CA ILE A 122 7.40 9.40 -6.87
C ILE A 122 6.06 9.66 -7.55
N GLN A 123 5.10 8.75 -7.38
CA GLN A 123 3.78 8.90 -8.00
C GLN A 123 2.93 9.95 -7.28
N SER A 124 3.00 9.99 -5.96
CA SER A 124 2.20 10.87 -5.11
C SER A 124 3.10 11.53 -4.08
N VAL A 125 3.55 12.75 -4.39
CA VAL A 125 4.39 13.57 -3.51
C VAL A 125 3.75 13.66 -2.12
N GLY A 126 4.55 13.43 -1.06
CA GLY A 126 4.06 13.35 0.33
C GLY A 126 3.74 11.93 0.81
N VAL A 127 3.68 10.95 -0.09
CA VAL A 127 3.44 9.52 0.23
C VAL A 127 4.66 8.71 -0.19
N LEU A 128 5.56 8.39 0.75
CA LEU A 128 6.81 7.69 0.45
C LEU A 128 6.60 6.30 -0.17
N ASP A 129 5.52 5.61 0.22
CA ASP A 129 5.13 4.31 -0.35
C ASP A 129 4.71 4.38 -1.82
N SER A 130 4.62 5.60 -2.38
CA SER A 130 4.36 5.83 -3.79
C SER A 130 5.62 5.94 -4.65
N LEU A 131 6.81 5.74 -4.06
CA LEU A 131 8.07 5.60 -4.79
C LEU A 131 8.04 4.34 -5.67
N TYR A 132 8.46 4.47 -6.93
CA TYR A 132 8.51 3.37 -7.87
C TYR A 132 9.57 3.60 -8.94
N PHE A 133 10.02 2.52 -9.58
CA PHE A 133 10.90 2.59 -10.74
C PHE A 133 10.09 2.71 -12.03
N GLU A 134 10.51 3.60 -12.91
CA GLU A 134 10.03 3.71 -14.29
C GLU A 134 11.18 3.62 -15.29
N GLU A 135 10.90 3.34 -16.56
CA GLU A 135 11.92 3.34 -17.61
C GLU A 135 12.45 4.76 -17.86
N ASP A 136 13.77 4.93 -17.79
CA ASP A 136 14.42 6.22 -18.02
C ASP A 136 14.45 6.57 -19.51
N GLN A 137 13.54 7.44 -19.94
CA GLN A 137 13.49 7.91 -21.32
C GLN A 137 14.72 8.73 -21.72
N VAL A 138 15.40 9.37 -20.76
CA VAL A 138 16.61 10.17 -21.04
C VAL A 138 17.74 9.30 -21.58
N TYR A 139 17.79 8.02 -21.16
CA TYR A 139 18.76 7.07 -21.66
C TYR A 139 18.74 6.91 -23.20
N ARG A 140 17.57 7.07 -23.83
CA ARG A 140 17.41 6.94 -25.28
C ARG A 140 17.96 8.14 -26.06
N LEU A 141 18.19 9.27 -25.40
CA LEU A 141 18.79 10.45 -26.02
C LEU A 141 20.29 10.24 -26.25
N PRO A 142 20.88 10.83 -27.30
CA PRO A 142 22.33 10.84 -27.50
C PRO A 142 23.05 11.45 -26.29
N LEU A 143 24.19 10.86 -25.92
CA LEU A 143 25.08 11.42 -24.90
C LEU A 143 25.74 12.69 -25.45
N GLN A 144 25.76 13.78 -24.68
CA GLN A 144 26.41 15.00 -25.11
C GLN A 144 27.94 14.87 -25.08
N ALA A 145 28.63 15.72 -25.84
CA ALA A 145 30.09 15.68 -25.96
C ALA A 145 30.80 15.90 -24.62
N ASP A 146 30.20 16.66 -23.70
CA ASP A 146 30.73 17.01 -22.38
C ASP A 146 30.13 16.17 -21.23
N GLU A 147 29.38 15.11 -21.54
CA GLU A 147 28.73 14.25 -20.54
C GLU A 147 29.38 12.88 -20.41
N VAL A 148 29.30 12.31 -19.21
CA VAL A 148 29.58 10.90 -18.94
C VAL A 148 28.31 10.18 -18.52
N GLU A 149 28.18 8.91 -18.91
CA GLU A 149 27.14 8.01 -18.42
C GLU A 149 27.75 6.98 -17.47
N VAL A 150 27.23 6.92 -16.26
CA VAL A 150 27.72 6.10 -15.16
C VAL A 150 26.68 5.05 -14.81
N ARG A 151 27.10 3.77 -14.78
CA ARG A 151 26.33 2.70 -14.14
C ARG A 151 26.47 2.85 -12.65
N ASN A 152 25.39 3.22 -12.00
CA ASN A 152 25.40 3.49 -10.57
C ASN A 152 25.52 2.18 -9.78
N HIS A 153 26.45 2.18 -8.84
CA HIS A 153 26.60 1.13 -7.84
C HIS A 153 26.15 1.61 -6.46
N ALA A 154 26.27 2.92 -6.20
CA ALA A 154 25.76 3.58 -5.01
C ALA A 154 25.24 4.98 -5.36
N ILE A 155 24.28 5.46 -4.56
CA ILE A 155 23.73 6.82 -4.61
C ILE A 155 23.82 7.42 -3.20
N GLY A 156 24.15 8.71 -3.12
CA GLY A 156 24.07 9.44 -1.87
C GLY A 156 22.60 9.80 -1.58
N LEU A 157 22.20 9.69 -0.31
CA LEU A 157 20.87 10.13 0.15
C LEU A 157 21.04 11.30 1.10
N ASN A 158 20.48 12.45 0.72
CA ASN A 158 20.53 13.67 1.51
C ASN A 158 19.17 14.02 2.11
N PHE A 159 19.18 14.87 3.13
CA PHE A 159 17.94 15.35 3.75
C PHE A 159 17.04 16.13 2.76
N GLN A 160 17.67 16.74 1.75
CA GLN A 160 16.96 17.38 0.63
C GLN A 160 16.11 16.39 -0.18
N ASP A 161 16.56 15.14 -0.36
CA ASP A 161 15.78 14.13 -1.08
C ASP A 161 14.52 13.76 -0.30
N TYR A 162 14.64 13.62 1.03
CA TYR A 162 13.50 13.42 1.92
C TYR A 162 12.50 14.58 1.85
N LEU A 163 12.97 15.82 1.95
CA LEU A 163 12.08 17.00 1.88
C LEU A 163 11.40 17.11 0.51
N THR A 164 12.10 16.73 -0.57
CA THR A 164 11.57 16.69 -1.93
C THR A 164 10.47 15.63 -2.05
N ALA A 165 10.75 14.39 -1.62
CA ALA A 165 9.78 13.29 -1.64
C ALA A 165 8.54 13.59 -0.78
N MET A 166 8.70 14.32 0.32
CA MET A 166 7.61 14.76 1.19
C MET A 166 6.83 15.99 0.68
N GLY A 167 7.22 16.57 -0.47
CA GLY A 167 6.58 17.77 -1.02
C GLY A 167 6.83 19.05 -0.22
N ARG A 168 7.88 19.06 0.62
CA ARG A 168 8.27 20.19 1.46
C ARG A 168 9.29 21.10 0.80
N MET A 169 9.80 20.72 -0.38
CA MET A 169 10.74 21.51 -1.17
C MET A 169 10.16 21.82 -2.56
N PRO A 170 9.75 23.07 -2.83
CA PRO A 170 9.31 23.48 -4.15
C PRO A 170 10.44 23.30 -5.18
N HIS A 171 10.13 22.68 -6.32
CA HIS A 171 11.10 22.41 -7.41
C HIS A 171 12.31 21.54 -7.03
N GLY A 172 12.23 20.80 -5.91
CA GLY A 172 13.26 19.84 -5.53
C GLY A 172 13.40 18.72 -6.56
N VAL A 173 14.64 18.32 -6.84
CA VAL A 173 14.96 17.14 -7.67
C VAL A 173 15.67 16.14 -6.77
N MET A 174 15.19 14.89 -6.77
CA MET A 174 15.79 13.81 -6.01
C MET A 174 17.07 13.32 -6.69
N GLY A 175 18.08 13.01 -5.89
CA GLY A 175 19.39 12.56 -6.36
C GLY A 175 20.28 13.71 -6.82
N GLN A 176 21.38 13.88 -6.11
CA GLN A 176 22.40 14.90 -6.38
C GLN A 176 23.78 14.28 -6.63
N GLU A 177 23.98 13.04 -6.20
CA GLU A 177 25.27 12.35 -6.29
C GLU A 177 25.09 10.84 -6.49
N CYS A 178 26.10 10.23 -7.09
CA CYS A 178 26.20 8.79 -7.29
C CYS A 178 27.65 8.38 -7.53
N ALA A 179 27.96 7.12 -7.26
CA ALA A 179 29.24 6.52 -7.59
C ALA A 179 29.06 5.20 -8.34
N GLY A 180 29.97 4.94 -9.28
CA GLY A 180 29.87 3.78 -10.13
C GLY A 180 30.93 3.75 -11.22
N VAL A 181 30.59 3.07 -12.32
CA VAL A 181 31.51 2.82 -13.43
C VAL A 181 31.03 3.51 -14.70
N VAL A 182 31.91 4.26 -15.36
CA VAL A 182 31.62 4.90 -16.65
C VAL A 182 31.31 3.82 -17.70
N THR A 183 30.21 4.00 -18.42
CA THR A 183 29.77 3.12 -19.51
C THR A 183 29.91 3.77 -20.87
N ARG A 184 29.66 5.08 -20.96
CA ARG A 184 29.87 5.91 -22.14
C ARG A 184 30.45 7.25 -21.70
N ALA A 185 31.30 7.83 -22.54
CA ALA A 185 31.93 9.11 -22.31
C ALA A 185 31.82 9.95 -23.59
N GLY A 186 31.44 11.22 -23.43
CA GLY A 186 31.43 12.19 -24.51
C GLY A 186 32.84 12.53 -24.99
N SER A 187 32.95 12.98 -26.23
CA SER A 187 34.23 13.25 -26.91
C SER A 187 35.07 14.38 -26.30
N GLU A 188 34.45 15.28 -25.53
CA GLU A 188 35.12 16.40 -24.85
C GLU A 188 35.42 16.08 -23.38
N THR A 189 35.09 14.88 -22.91
CA THR A 189 35.40 14.45 -21.55
C THR A 189 36.77 13.78 -21.48
N SER A 190 37.41 13.86 -20.31
CA SER A 190 38.67 13.14 -20.07
C SER A 190 38.46 11.69 -19.61
N PHE A 191 37.22 11.20 -19.59
CA PHE A 191 36.83 9.89 -19.06
C PHE A 191 36.74 8.82 -20.15
N GLN A 192 36.83 7.57 -19.75
CA GLN A 192 36.66 6.42 -20.63
C GLN A 192 35.82 5.33 -19.96
N ALA A 193 35.21 4.46 -20.76
CA ALA A 193 34.46 3.32 -20.25
C ALA A 193 35.34 2.45 -19.34
N GLY A 194 34.81 2.06 -18.19
CA GLY A 194 35.53 1.32 -17.15
C GLY A 194 36.11 2.19 -16.04
N ASP A 195 36.20 3.52 -16.21
CA ASP A 195 36.64 4.42 -15.14
C ASP A 195 35.70 4.32 -13.93
N ARG A 196 36.27 4.17 -12.73
CA ARG A 196 35.54 4.27 -11.46
C ARG A 196 35.41 5.73 -11.10
N VAL A 197 34.19 6.21 -10.89
CA VAL A 197 33.92 7.62 -10.66
C VAL A 197 32.88 7.86 -9.57
N VAL A 198 33.00 9.00 -8.92
CA VAL A 198 31.90 9.71 -8.25
C VAL A 198 31.44 10.83 -9.18
N MET A 199 30.13 11.06 -9.23
CA MET A 199 29.52 12.07 -10.10
C MET A 199 28.47 12.84 -9.32
N THR A 200 28.44 14.16 -9.52
CA THR A 200 27.35 15.02 -9.07
C THR A 200 26.53 15.49 -10.26
N ALA A 201 25.23 15.25 -10.18
CA ALA A 201 24.26 15.61 -11.22
C ALA A 201 22.85 15.61 -10.60
N PRO A 202 21.90 16.37 -11.16
CA PRO A 202 20.51 16.21 -10.79
C PRO A 202 19.96 14.85 -11.28
N SER A 203 18.99 14.30 -10.57
CA SER A 203 18.26 13.08 -10.97
C SER A 203 19.16 11.83 -11.03
N THR A 204 20.10 11.67 -10.09
CA THR A 204 21.02 10.52 -10.05
C THR A 204 20.40 9.23 -9.53
N PHE A 205 19.16 9.23 -9.05
CA PHE A 205 18.45 8.02 -8.60
C PHE A 205 18.02 7.15 -9.79
N LYS A 206 19.01 6.67 -10.53
CA LYS A 206 18.91 5.93 -11.78
C LYS A 206 19.89 4.76 -11.78
N THR A 207 19.60 3.74 -12.58
CA THR A 207 20.57 2.66 -12.83
C THR A 207 21.73 3.12 -13.73
N LEU A 208 21.44 4.04 -14.66
CA LEU A 208 22.41 4.72 -15.50
C LEU A 208 22.17 6.23 -15.39
N ALA A 209 23.05 6.92 -14.68
CA ALA A 209 22.98 8.37 -14.53
C ALA A 209 23.91 9.07 -15.52
N ARG A 210 23.57 10.30 -15.90
CA ARG A 210 24.41 11.15 -16.76
C ARG A 210 24.75 12.44 -16.06
N GLY A 211 25.92 12.97 -16.32
CA GLY A 211 26.37 14.23 -15.74
C GLY A 211 27.66 14.73 -16.38
N LYS A 212 28.00 15.97 -16.08
CA LYS A 212 29.18 16.67 -16.61
C LYS A 212 30.30 16.77 -15.58
N VAL A 213 29.95 16.67 -14.29
CA VAL A 213 30.86 16.86 -13.17
C VAL A 213 31.09 15.51 -12.49
N ALA A 214 32.23 14.90 -12.79
CA ALA A 214 32.66 13.64 -12.20
C ALA A 214 34.13 13.70 -11.81
N ALA A 215 34.54 12.80 -10.91
CA ALA A 215 35.93 12.61 -10.51
C ALA A 215 36.23 11.11 -10.41
N ARG A 216 37.43 10.70 -10.81
CA ARG A 216 37.88 9.32 -10.62
C ARG A 216 38.08 9.04 -9.14
N ILE A 217 37.71 7.85 -8.71
CA ILE A 217 37.93 7.38 -7.34
C ILE A 217 39.05 6.32 -7.31
N PRO A 218 39.82 6.22 -6.21
CA PRO A 218 40.80 5.16 -6.04
C PRO A 218 40.19 3.75 -6.10
N ASP A 219 40.99 2.76 -6.51
CA ASP A 219 40.55 1.36 -6.63
C ASP A 219 40.16 0.74 -5.29
N ASP A 220 40.80 1.18 -4.21
CA ASP A 220 40.55 0.73 -2.83
C ASP A 220 39.34 1.43 -2.18
N MET A 221 38.81 2.49 -2.77
CA MET A 221 37.61 3.18 -2.29
C MET A 221 36.35 2.50 -2.83
N SER A 222 35.50 1.98 -1.93
CA SER A 222 34.20 1.42 -2.32
C SER A 222 33.25 2.49 -2.88
N PHE A 223 32.37 2.12 -3.82
CA PHE A 223 31.37 3.04 -4.37
C PHE A 223 30.44 3.62 -3.29
N ALA A 224 30.09 2.84 -2.27
CA ALA A 224 29.24 3.30 -1.17
C ALA A 224 29.92 4.32 -0.25
N HIS A 225 31.26 4.36 -0.20
CA HIS A 225 32.00 5.39 0.53
C HIS A 225 32.24 6.64 -0.32
N ALA A 226 32.30 6.47 -1.64
CA ALA A 226 32.46 7.55 -2.59
C ALA A 226 31.17 8.34 -2.84
N ALA A 227 30.02 7.65 -2.83
CA ALA A 227 28.68 8.24 -2.91
C ALA A 227 28.24 8.82 -1.58
#